data_AF-A0A950WNJ9-F1
#
_entry.id   AF-A0A950WNJ9-F1
#
_cell.length_a   1.000
_cell.length_b   1.000
_cell.length_c   1.000
_cell.angle_alpha   90.00
_cell.angle_beta   90.00
_cell.angle_gamma   90.00
#
_symmetry.space_group_name_H-M   'P 1'
#
loop_
_entity.id
_entity.type
_entity.pdbx_description
1 polymer ?
#
loop_
_entity_poly.entity_id
_entity_poly.type
_entity_poly.pdbx_seq_one_letter_code
_entity_poly.pdbx_strand_id
1 'polypeptide(L)'
;MAKQDKADLLAALDAFAPGIQSIALELREFVWDLYPIANELIYDGPAALADGFSTTDRAGDAFCSIAIYNNKRVMFGFVKGSALSDPAGLLEGEGKFWRYIPVSDIDVFPRNYAEQLLAEAYENSIRAAKKLDQAPSGQTIVKSISQKKRRPAR
;
A
#
# COMPACT_ATOMS: atom_id res chain seq x y z
N MET A 1 -0.76 -10.50 16.91
CA MET A 1 -1.49 -9.36 16.31
C MET A 1 -0.96 -9.22 14.89
N ALA A 2 -1.81 -9.08 13.87
CA ALA A 2 -1.34 -9.14 12.48
C ALA A 2 -0.32 -8.06 12.09
N LYS A 3 -0.28 -6.93 12.81
CA LYS A 3 0.81 -5.95 12.68
C LYS A 3 2.20 -6.58 12.79
N GLN A 4 2.39 -7.59 13.66
CA GLN A 4 3.67 -8.31 13.78
C GLN A 4 3.87 -9.40 12.72
N ASP A 5 2.81 -9.81 12.02
CA ASP A 5 2.84 -10.86 11.00
C ASP A 5 3.35 -10.27 9.68
N LYS A 6 4.67 -10.07 9.61
CA LYS A 6 5.38 -9.48 8.45
C LYS A 6 6.35 -10.45 7.75
N ALA A 7 6.33 -11.74 8.10
CA ALA A 7 7.27 -12.73 7.60
C ALA A 7 7.22 -12.85 6.06
N ASP A 8 6.03 -12.96 5.50
CA ASP A 8 5.84 -13.05 4.04
C ASP A 8 6.25 -11.78 3.32
N LEU A 9 5.97 -10.61 3.92
CA LEU A 9 6.40 -9.33 3.37
C LEU A 9 7.93 -9.22 3.37
N LEU A 10 8.60 -9.60 4.47
CA LEU A 10 10.05 -9.62 4.56
C LEU A 10 10.66 -10.56 3.51
N ALA A 11 10.09 -11.75 3.31
CA ALA A 11 10.52 -12.68 2.27
C ALA A 11 10.36 -12.09 0.86
N ALA A 12 9.26 -11.37 0.59
CA ALA A 12 9.06 -10.69 -0.69
C ALA A 12 10.01 -9.48 -0.89
N LEU A 13 10.36 -8.82 0.21
CA LEU A 13 11.24 -7.65 0.27
C LEU A 13 12.73 -7.99 0.13
N ASP A 14 13.13 -9.23 0.44
CA ASP A 14 14.54 -9.67 0.41
C ASP A 14 15.25 -9.43 -0.94
N ALA A 15 14.49 -9.46 -2.04
CA ALA A 15 15.00 -9.16 -3.38
C ALA A 15 15.26 -7.66 -3.65
N PHE A 16 14.93 -6.76 -2.72
CA PHE A 16 15.15 -5.31 -2.85
C PHE A 16 16.31 -4.82 -1.95
N ALA A 17 16.86 -3.67 -2.29
CA ALA A 17 17.94 -3.02 -1.57
C ALA A 17 17.49 -2.61 -0.16
N PRO A 18 18.39 -2.63 0.85
CA PRO A 18 18.02 -2.36 2.24
C PRO A 18 17.27 -1.03 2.46
N GLY A 19 17.65 0.04 1.75
CA GLY A 19 16.95 1.33 1.84
C GLY A 19 15.48 1.25 1.38
N ILE A 20 15.19 0.45 0.34
CA ILE A 20 13.82 0.23 -0.13
C ILE A 20 13.02 -0.62 0.86
N GLN A 21 13.65 -1.65 1.43
CA GLN A 21 13.01 -2.45 2.49
C GLN A 21 12.64 -1.56 3.67
N SER A 22 13.55 -0.67 4.10
CA SER A 22 13.32 0.27 5.19
C SER A 22 12.14 1.19 4.91
N ILE A 23 12.10 1.84 3.74
CA ILE A 23 10.99 2.73 3.35
C ILE A 23 9.66 1.96 3.35
N ALA A 24 9.63 0.76 2.76
CA ALA A 24 8.41 -0.03 2.69
C ALA A 24 7.87 -0.42 4.07
N LEU A 25 8.76 -0.84 4.98
CA LEU A 25 8.39 -1.21 6.34
C LEU A 25 7.91 0.00 7.16
N GLU A 26 8.56 1.15 7.02
CA GLU A 26 8.14 2.39 7.69
C GLU A 26 6.77 2.88 7.19
N LEU A 27 6.53 2.83 5.88
CA LEU A 27 5.21 3.17 5.32
C LEU A 27 4.14 2.19 5.78
N ARG A 28 4.47 0.89 5.89
CA ARG A 28 3.55 -0.13 6.42
C ARG A 28 3.18 0.17 7.86
N GLU A 29 4.17 0.45 8.71
CA GLU A 29 3.94 0.80 10.13
C GLU A 29 3.06 2.05 10.25
N PHE A 30 3.34 3.08 9.43
CA PHE A 30 2.55 4.30 9.37
C PHE A 30 1.07 4.04 9.08
N VAL A 31 0.74 3.19 8.11
CA VAL A 31 -0.67 2.85 7.81
C VAL A 31 -1.30 2.01 8.92
N TRP A 32 -0.56 1.05 9.47
CA TRP A 32 -1.04 0.20 10.56
C TRP A 32 -1.36 0.98 11.85
N ASP A 33 -0.57 2.01 12.17
CA ASP A 33 -0.81 2.87 13.33
C ASP A 33 -2.10 3.70 13.19
N LEU A 34 -2.41 4.13 11.96
CA LEU A 34 -3.63 4.88 11.66
C LEU A 34 -4.88 3.98 11.52
N TYR A 35 -4.73 2.79 10.93
CA TYR A 35 -5.83 1.90 10.59
C TYR A 35 -5.59 0.45 11.06
N PRO A 36 -5.52 0.19 12.38
CA PRO A 36 -5.16 -1.12 12.94
C PRO A 36 -6.19 -2.22 12.69
N ILE A 37 -7.36 -1.88 12.17
CA ILE A 37 -8.38 -2.86 11.80
C ILE A 37 -8.35 -3.21 10.32
N ALA A 38 -7.63 -2.46 9.47
CA ALA A 38 -7.54 -2.73 8.04
C ALA A 38 -6.81 -4.05 7.76
N ASN A 39 -7.20 -4.73 6.69
CA ASN A 39 -6.49 -5.93 6.23
C ASN A 39 -5.34 -5.51 5.32
N GLU A 40 -4.16 -6.07 5.56
CA GLU A 40 -2.99 -5.98 4.71
C GLU A 40 -3.02 -7.10 3.66
N LEU A 41 -2.85 -6.75 2.40
CA LEU A 41 -2.95 -7.62 1.23
C LEU A 41 -1.62 -7.59 0.47
N ILE A 42 -0.86 -8.68 0.54
CA ILE A 42 0.46 -8.78 -0.10
C ILE A 42 0.32 -9.44 -1.46
N TYR A 43 0.82 -8.75 -2.49
CA TYR A 43 0.88 -9.21 -3.88
C TYR A 43 2.33 -9.15 -4.38
N ASP A 44 2.99 -10.29 -4.41
CA ASP A 44 4.31 -10.43 -5.00
C ASP A 44 4.18 -10.77 -6.50
N GLY A 45 3.94 -9.73 -7.29
CA GLY A 45 3.73 -9.83 -8.73
C GLY A 45 5.04 -10.00 -9.52
N PRO A 46 4.94 -10.28 -10.83
CA PRO A 46 6.12 -10.46 -11.67
C PRO A 46 6.96 -9.19 -11.79
N ALA A 47 6.34 -8.01 -11.86
CA ALA A 47 7.05 -6.74 -12.08
C ALA A 47 7.20 -5.88 -10.81
N ALA A 48 6.34 -6.08 -9.82
CA ALA A 48 6.27 -5.26 -8.62
C ALA A 48 5.79 -6.06 -7.43
N LEU A 49 6.27 -5.67 -6.25
CA LEU A 49 5.66 -6.02 -4.98
C LEU A 49 4.64 -4.93 -4.66
N ALA A 50 3.41 -5.30 -4.37
CA ALA A 50 2.40 -4.40 -3.84
C ALA A 50 1.96 -4.90 -2.46
N ASP A 51 2.06 -4.03 -1.48
CA ASP A 51 1.55 -4.22 -0.13
C ASP A 51 0.37 -3.25 0.05
N GLY A 52 -0.85 -3.75 0.21
CA GLY A 52 -2.07 -2.95 0.13
C GLY A 52 -2.94 -3.04 1.36
N PHE A 53 -3.58 -1.95 1.75
CA PHE A 53 -4.48 -1.91 2.91
C PHE A 53 -5.92 -1.77 2.46
N SER A 54 -6.76 -2.66 2.95
CA SER A 54 -8.15 -2.79 2.53
C SER A 54 -9.11 -2.86 3.71
N THR A 55 -10.32 -2.34 3.47
CA THR A 55 -11.44 -2.45 4.40
C THR A 55 -12.15 -3.80 4.29
N THR A 56 -11.78 -4.63 3.31
CA THR A 56 -12.27 -6.00 3.13
C THR A 56 -11.09 -6.91 2.80
N ASP A 57 -11.33 -8.16 2.37
CA ASP A 57 -10.29 -9.01 1.82
C ASP A 57 -10.02 -8.76 0.32
N ARG A 58 -10.63 -7.73 -0.29
CA ARG A 58 -10.57 -7.49 -1.74
C ARG A 58 -9.63 -6.34 -2.06
N ALA A 59 -8.80 -6.52 -3.10
CA ALA A 59 -7.93 -5.46 -3.60
C ALA A 59 -8.69 -4.26 -4.19
N GLY A 60 -9.90 -4.47 -4.72
CA GLY A 60 -10.74 -3.37 -5.23
C GLY A 60 -11.25 -2.41 -4.14
N ASP A 61 -11.24 -2.88 -2.90
CA ASP A 61 -11.62 -2.12 -1.69
C ASP A 61 -10.38 -1.67 -0.90
N ALA A 62 -9.18 -1.90 -1.43
CA ALA A 62 -7.99 -1.27 -0.88
C ALA A 62 -8.15 0.24 -0.98
N PHE A 63 -7.69 0.98 0.03
CA PHE A 63 -7.69 2.45 0.02
C PHE A 63 -6.30 2.98 -0.28
N CYS A 64 -5.25 2.28 0.16
CA CYS A 64 -3.87 2.59 -0.20
C CYS A 64 -3.05 1.33 -0.49
N SER A 65 -1.92 1.51 -1.17
CA SER A 65 -0.92 0.46 -1.32
C SER A 65 0.47 1.03 -1.58
N ILE A 66 1.47 0.38 -0.97
CA ILE A 66 2.89 0.60 -1.16
C ILE A 66 3.33 -0.29 -2.31
N ALA A 67 3.64 0.32 -3.46
CA ALA A 67 4.08 -0.40 -4.64
C ALA A 67 5.58 -0.18 -4.88
N ILE A 68 6.31 -1.28 -5.06
CA ILE A 68 7.77 -1.30 -5.21
C ILE A 68 8.14 -1.87 -6.58
N TYR A 69 8.77 -1.03 -7.40
CA TYR A 69 9.18 -1.37 -8.77
C TYR A 69 10.69 -1.38 -8.94
N ASN A 70 11.19 -2.44 -9.61
CA ASN A 70 12.55 -2.54 -10.17
C ASN A 70 13.70 -2.14 -9.22
N ASN A 71 13.52 -2.33 -7.91
CA ASN A 71 14.50 -1.95 -6.90
C ASN A 71 14.93 -0.48 -6.92
N LYS A 72 14.05 0.41 -7.41
CA LYS A 72 14.38 1.83 -7.60
C LYS A 72 13.27 2.79 -7.20
N ARG A 73 12.02 2.33 -7.19
CA ARG A 73 10.86 3.20 -6.99
C ARG A 73 9.95 2.60 -5.94
N VAL A 74 9.72 3.34 -4.87
CA VAL A 74 8.63 3.10 -3.92
C VAL A 74 7.58 4.14 -4.18
N MET A 75 6.33 3.71 -4.29
CA MET A 75 5.18 4.57 -4.56
C MET A 75 4.16 4.32 -3.45
N PHE A 76 3.84 5.36 -2.69
CA PHE A 76 2.74 5.31 -1.72
C PHE A 76 1.45 5.71 -2.44
N GLY A 77 0.70 4.71 -2.86
CA GLY A 77 -0.43 4.87 -3.76
C GLY A 77 -1.79 4.83 -3.08
N PHE A 78 -2.76 5.43 -3.74
CA PHE A 78 -4.15 5.50 -3.35
C PHE A 78 -5.02 4.89 -4.45
N VAL A 79 -5.80 3.88 -4.07
CA VAL A 79 -6.80 3.27 -4.96
C VAL A 79 -7.97 4.24 -5.06
N LYS A 80 -8.41 4.51 -6.29
CA LYS A 80 -9.35 5.62 -6.59
C LYS A 80 -8.83 6.99 -6.15
N GLY A 81 -7.50 7.15 -6.12
CA GLY A 81 -6.82 8.38 -5.75
C GLY A 81 -7.18 9.60 -6.62
N SER A 82 -7.69 9.39 -7.84
CA SER A 82 -8.19 10.48 -8.69
C SER A 82 -9.47 11.15 -8.17
N ALA A 83 -10.14 10.56 -7.18
CA ALA A 83 -11.30 11.12 -6.50
C ALA A 83 -10.94 11.82 -5.17
N LEU A 84 -9.65 11.87 -4.81
CA LEU A 84 -9.19 12.53 -3.59
C LEU A 84 -9.00 14.03 -3.81
N SER A 85 -9.20 14.78 -2.74
CA SER A 85 -8.93 16.20 -2.69
C SER A 85 -7.42 16.40 -2.49
N ASP A 86 -6.71 16.79 -3.55
CA ASP A 86 -5.27 17.02 -3.53
C ASP A 86 -4.92 18.53 -3.66
N PRO A 87 -5.24 19.38 -2.67
CA PRO A 87 -4.99 20.82 -2.76
C PRO A 87 -3.50 21.17 -2.85
N ALA A 88 -2.60 20.32 -2.33
CA ALA A 88 -1.16 20.53 -2.42
C ALA A 88 -0.56 20.05 -3.76
N GLY A 89 -1.32 19.32 -4.58
CA GLY A 89 -0.87 18.83 -5.88
C GLY A 89 0.29 17.83 -5.80
N LEU A 90 0.37 17.04 -4.72
CA LEU A 90 1.48 16.10 -4.48
C LEU A 90 1.22 14.72 -5.07
N LEU A 91 -0.01 14.45 -5.54
CA LEU A 91 -0.34 13.18 -6.15
C LEU A 91 0.11 13.12 -7.61
N GLU A 92 0.95 12.14 -7.90
CA GLU A 92 1.37 11.79 -9.26
C GLU A 92 0.53 10.65 -9.86
N GLY A 93 0.63 10.51 -11.17
CA GLY A 93 0.04 9.42 -11.94
C GLY A 93 -1.12 9.85 -12.83
N GLU A 94 -1.14 9.33 -14.04
CA GLU A 94 -2.15 9.63 -15.07
C GLU A 94 -3.23 8.54 -15.18
N GLY A 95 -3.08 7.44 -14.43
CA GLY A 95 -4.02 6.32 -14.47
C GLY A 95 -5.44 6.74 -14.09
N LYS A 96 -6.46 6.08 -14.64
CA LYS A 96 -7.87 6.47 -14.42
C LYS A 96 -8.27 6.58 -12.94
N PHE A 97 -7.75 5.67 -12.11
CA PHE A 97 -8.11 5.55 -10.70
C PHE A 97 -6.93 5.58 -9.74
N TRP A 98 -5.71 5.47 -10.23
CA TRP A 98 -4.55 5.33 -9.38
C TRP A 98 -3.77 6.64 -9.31
N ARG A 99 -3.50 7.09 -8.09
CA ARG A 99 -2.60 8.21 -7.79
C ARG A 99 -1.60 7.76 -6.74
N TYR A 100 -0.44 8.37 -6.69
CA TYR A 100 0.59 8.01 -5.72
C TYR A 100 1.51 9.16 -5.38
N ILE A 101 2.16 9.07 -4.22
CA ILE A 101 3.28 9.92 -3.83
C ILE A 101 4.56 9.08 -4.06
N PRO A 102 5.50 9.53 -4.89
CA PRO A 102 6.81 8.87 -5.00
C PRO A 102 7.57 9.04 -3.67
N VAL A 103 8.13 7.95 -3.16
CA VAL A 103 8.88 7.96 -1.90
C VAL A 103 10.32 7.52 -2.18
N SER A 104 11.23 8.48 -2.21
CA SER A 104 12.67 8.24 -2.31
C SER A 104 13.36 8.17 -0.95
N ASP A 105 12.78 8.83 0.05
CA ASP A 105 13.28 8.93 1.41
C ASP A 105 12.10 9.06 2.37
N ILE A 106 12.13 8.32 3.46
CA ILE A 106 11.07 8.29 4.46
C ILE A 106 11.06 9.54 5.34
N ASP A 107 12.21 10.19 5.51
CA ASP A 107 12.35 11.36 6.39
C ASP A 107 11.68 12.60 5.80
N VAL A 108 11.58 12.66 4.47
CA VAL A 108 10.89 13.73 3.73
C VAL A 108 9.47 13.35 3.30
N PHE A 109 9.01 12.14 3.62
CA PHE A 109 7.66 11.69 3.29
C PHE A 109 6.64 12.60 3.99
N PRO A 110 5.66 13.19 3.26
CA PRO A 110 4.76 14.19 3.83
C PRO A 110 3.66 13.53 4.69
N ARG A 111 4.03 13.02 5.87
CA ARG A 111 3.15 12.21 6.76
C ARG A 111 1.81 12.88 7.04
N ASN A 112 1.81 14.15 7.44
CA ASN A 112 0.58 14.88 7.76
C ASN A 112 -0.36 15.01 6.55
N TYR A 113 0.20 15.17 5.35
CA TYR A 113 -0.60 15.28 4.13
C TYR A 113 -1.10 13.90 3.68
N ALA A 114 -0.23 12.88 3.75
CA ALA A 114 -0.61 11.51 3.48
C ALA A 114 -1.71 11.02 4.43
N GLU A 115 -1.70 11.42 5.71
CA GLU A 115 -2.76 11.12 6.68
C GLU A 115 -4.11 11.71 6.26
N GLN A 116 -4.14 12.96 5.78
CA GLN A 116 -5.37 13.59 5.27
C GLN A 116 -5.93 12.84 4.06
N LEU A 117 -5.05 12.51 3.10
CA LEU A 117 -5.43 11.73 1.92
C LEU A 117 -5.89 10.31 2.29
N LEU A 118 -5.25 9.68 3.27
CA LEU A 118 -5.62 8.36 3.78
C LEU A 118 -7.00 8.39 4.44
N ALA A 119 -7.32 9.42 5.22
CA ALA A 119 -8.62 9.56 5.85
C ALA A 119 -9.74 9.63 4.81
N GLU A 120 -9.57 10.46 3.78
CA GLU A 120 -10.53 10.56 2.67
C GLU A 120 -10.61 9.26 1.86
N ALA A 121 -9.48 8.62 1.56
CA ALA A 121 -9.43 7.35 0.84
C ALA A 121 -10.12 6.21 1.61
N TYR A 122 -9.88 6.14 2.92
CA TYR A 122 -10.49 5.15 3.81
C TYR A 122 -12.01 5.34 3.87
N GLU A 123 -12.49 6.58 4.07
CA GLU A 123 -13.93 6.88 4.03
C GLU A 123 -14.58 6.48 2.70
N ASN A 124 -13.93 6.83 1.58
CA ASN A 124 -14.40 6.47 0.25
C ASN A 124 -14.47 4.94 0.07
N SER A 125 -13.48 4.21 0.60
CA SER A 125 -13.49 2.75 0.57
C SER A 125 -14.63 2.17 1.41
N ILE A 126 -14.83 2.62 2.64
CA ILE A 126 -15.93 2.19 3.51
C ILE A 126 -17.30 2.45 2.84
N ARG A 127 -17.50 3.63 2.24
CA ARG A 127 -18.76 3.97 1.54
C ARG A 127 -19.01 3.03 0.35
N ALA A 128 -17.97 2.62 -0.36
CA ALA A 128 -18.09 1.64 -1.45
C ALA A 128 -18.33 0.21 -0.92
N ALA A 129 -17.70 -0.14 0.20
CA ALA A 129 -17.75 -1.47 0.82
C ALA A 129 -19.03 -1.72 1.63
N LYS A 130 -19.82 -0.70 2.00
CA LYS A 130 -21.15 -0.84 2.66
C LYS A 130 -22.16 -1.76 1.94
N LYS A 131 -21.81 -2.26 0.74
CA LYS A 131 -22.55 -3.28 0.00
C LYS A 131 -22.05 -4.72 0.24
N LEU A 132 -21.08 -4.95 1.14
CA LEU A 132 -20.35 -6.21 1.29
C LEU A 132 -20.38 -6.70 2.75
N ASP A 133 -20.56 -8.01 2.92
CA ASP A 133 -20.81 -8.67 4.22
C ASP A 133 -19.54 -8.93 5.07
N GLN A 134 -18.40 -8.35 4.71
CA GLN A 134 -17.12 -8.62 5.39
C GLN A 134 -16.53 -7.35 5.99
N ALA A 135 -16.41 -7.35 7.32
CA ALA A 135 -15.75 -6.29 8.06
C ALA A 135 -14.21 -6.49 8.05
N PRO A 136 -13.43 -5.40 8.10
CA PRO A 136 -11.99 -5.47 8.25
C PRO A 136 -11.66 -6.02 9.64
N SER A 137 -10.64 -6.89 9.74
CA SER A 137 -10.34 -7.62 10.98
C SER A 137 -8.87 -7.57 11.39
N GLY A 138 -8.09 -6.68 10.76
CA GLY A 138 -6.69 -6.49 11.07
C GLY A 138 -5.88 -7.75 10.77
N GLN A 139 -5.96 -8.27 9.54
CA GLN A 139 -5.23 -9.46 9.11
C GLN A 139 -4.19 -9.14 8.05
N THR A 140 -3.10 -9.90 8.02
CA THR A 140 -2.15 -9.93 6.90
C THR A 140 -2.46 -11.12 6.01
N ILE A 141 -2.69 -10.87 4.72
CA ILE A 141 -3.16 -11.87 3.75
C ILE A 141 -2.26 -11.85 2.52
N VAL A 142 -1.54 -12.95 2.28
CA VAL A 142 -0.83 -13.15 1.01
C VAL A 142 -1.84 -13.55 -0.06
N LYS A 143 -2.08 -12.67 -1.02
CA LYS A 143 -3.06 -12.91 -2.09
C LYS A 143 -2.47 -13.59 -3.30
N SER A 144 -1.21 -13.31 -3.63
CA SER A 144 -0.53 -13.95 -4.75
C SER A 144 0.98 -13.85 -4.62
N ILE A 145 1.66 -14.93 -4.98
CA ILE A 145 3.10 -14.96 -5.22
C ILE A 145 3.32 -15.50 -6.63
N SER A 146 3.91 -14.67 -7.50
CA SER A 146 4.21 -15.07 -8.86
C SER A 146 5.38 -16.05 -8.89
N GLN A 147 5.19 -17.20 -9.57
CA GLN A 147 6.25 -18.19 -9.78
C GLN A 147 7.40 -17.67 -10.65
N LYS A 148 7.14 -16.69 -11.53
CA LYS A 148 8.14 -16.12 -12.44
C LYS A 148 8.21 -14.61 -12.25
N LYS A 149 9.29 -14.15 -11.60
CA LYS A 149 9.57 -12.73 -11.35
C LYS A 149 10.38 -12.13 -12.51
N ARG A 150 9.94 -10.97 -13.00
CA ARG A 150 10.58 -10.13 -14.03
C ARG A 150 11.39 -8.98 -13.44
N ARG A 151 11.30 -8.76 -12.11
CA ARG A 151 12.14 -7.83 -11.36
C ARG A 151 13.56 -8.38 -11.20
N PRO A 152 14.59 -7.51 -11.11
CA PRO A 152 15.97 -7.96 -10.91
C PRO A 152 16.08 -8.85 -9.67
N ALA A 153 16.78 -9.98 -9.78
CA ALA A 153 17.27 -10.69 -8.62
C ALA A 153 18.40 -9.89 -7.97
N ARG A 154 18.57 -10.06 -6.65
CA ARG A 154 19.68 -9.44 -5.90
C ARG A 154 21.03 -9.88 -6.44
#